data_AF-A0A7K5RF10-F1
#
_entry.id   AF-A0A7K5RF10-F1
#
_cell.length_a   1.000
_cell.length_b   1.000
_cell.length_c   1.000
_cell.angle_alpha   90.00
_cell.angle_beta   90.00
_cell.angle_gamma   90.00
#
_symmetry.space_group_name_H-M   'P 1'
#
loop_
_entity.id
_entity.type
_entity.pdbx_description
1 polymer ?
#
loop_
_entity_poly.entity_id
_entity_poly.type
_entity_poly.pdbx_seq_one_letter_code
_entity_poly.pdbx_strand_id
1 'polypeptide(L)' 'EDTVTMTVTYGEYQPHVGDQDALKLTVAAAVQETGQVLAKELLVRLHTPELTLTLLGPAVVGQEVPVQVVFQNPLPEP' A
#
# COMPACT_ATOMS: atom_id res chain seq x y z
N GLU A 1 23.21 15.77 6.79
CA GLU A 1 21.83 15.69 6.27
C GLU A 1 20.88 15.97 7.40
N ASP A 2 20.06 17.01 7.27
CA ASP A 2 18.93 17.23 8.17
C ASP A 2 17.75 16.40 7.68
N THR A 3 17.11 15.66 8.58
CA THR A 3 15.98 14.79 8.25
C THR A 3 14.73 15.28 8.97
N VAL A 4 13.64 15.46 8.22
CA VAL A 4 12.31 15.74 8.76
C VAL A 4 11.46 14.49 8.57
N THR A 5 10.86 14.01 9.66
CA THR A 5 9.99 12.82 9.64
C THR A 5 8.53 13.23 9.63
N MET A 6 7.77 12.69 8.69
CA MET A 6 6.31 12.78 8.66
C MET A 6 5.75 11.37 8.73
N THR A 7 4.86 11.12 9.70
CA THR A 7 4.15 9.84 9.83
C THR A 7 2.76 9.98 9.23
N VAL A 8 2.35 9.00 8.43
CA VAL A 8 0.99 8.90 7.90
C VAL A 8 0.37 7.61 8.43
N THR A 9 -0.66 7.74 9.26
CA THR A 9 -1.31 6.61 9.94
C THR A 9 -2.43 6.02 9.07
N TYR A 10 -2.76 4.74 9.30
CA TYR A 10 -3.85 4.07 8.56
C TYR A 10 -5.17 4.82 8.68
N GLY A 11 -5.53 5.27 9.89
CA GLY A 11 -6.79 5.98 10.13
C GLY A 11 -6.93 7.30 9.36
N GLU A 12 -5.80 7.97 9.04
CA GLU A 12 -5.83 9.23 8.29
C GLU A 12 -6.18 9.04 6.81
N TYR A 13 -5.74 7.93 6.20
CA TYR A 13 -5.96 7.70 4.76
C TYR A 13 -7.07 6.69 4.46
N GLN A 14 -7.36 5.75 5.38
CA GLN A 14 -8.33 4.68 5.18
C GLN A 14 -9.68 5.14 4.60
N PRO A 15 -10.32 6.22 5.09
CA PRO A 15 -11.63 6.63 4.55
C PRO A 15 -11.56 7.24 3.14
N HIS A 16 -10.36 7.56 2.66
CA HIS A 16 -10.15 8.28 1.39
C HIS A 16 -9.51 7.43 0.30
N VAL A 17 -8.96 6.26 0.66
CA VAL A 17 -8.25 5.40 -0.28
C VAL A 17 -9.19 4.72 -1.27
N GLY A 18 -10.41 4.31 -0.89
CA GLY A 18 -11.39 3.76 -1.85
C GLY A 18 -10.78 2.72 -2.80
N ASP A 19 -10.93 2.92 -4.12
CA ASP A 19 -10.29 2.12 -5.18
C ASP A 19 -8.87 2.61 -5.57
N GLN A 20 -8.38 3.70 -4.98
CA GLN A 20 -7.04 4.23 -5.24
C GLN A 20 -6.01 3.29 -4.60
N ASP A 21 -5.03 2.82 -5.39
CA ASP A 21 -3.94 1.97 -4.91
C ASP A 21 -2.70 2.79 -4.49
N ALA A 22 -2.82 4.11 -4.32
CA ALA A 22 -1.66 4.97 -4.08
C ALA A 22 -1.94 6.24 -3.26
N LEU A 23 -0.93 6.65 -2.49
CA LEU A 23 -0.84 7.92 -1.80
C LEU A 23 0.15 8.84 -2.53
N LYS A 24 -0.27 10.08 -2.82
CA LYS A 24 0.62 11.11 -3.36
C LYS A 24 1.10 12.04 -2.24
N LEU A 25 2.40 12.04 -1.99
CA LEU A 25 3.07 12.89 -1.01
C LEU A 25 3.77 14.03 -1.73
N THR A 26 3.49 15.27 -1.34
CA THR A 26 4.15 16.47 -1.87
C THR A 26 4.89 17.18 -0.76
N VAL A 27 6.19 17.40 -0.95
CA VAL A 27 7.04 18.16 -0.01
C VAL A 27 7.54 19.40 -0.73
N ALA A 28 7.34 20.56 -0.13
CA ALA A 28 7.88 21.83 -0.61
C ALA A 28 8.76 22.47 0.46
N ALA A 29 9.89 23.03 0.04
CA ALA A 29 10.83 23.74 0.89
C ALA A 29 11.18 25.08 0.27
N ALA A 30 11.26 26.12 1.08
CA ALA A 30 11.69 27.45 0.66
C ALA A 30 12.99 27.81 1.37
N VAL A 31 14.02 28.19 0.61
CA VAL A 31 15.29 28.68 1.13
C VAL A 31 15.16 30.19 1.29
N GLN A 32 15.13 30.67 2.53
CA GLN A 32 14.85 32.08 2.83
C GLN A 32 15.97 33.00 2.33
N GLU A 33 17.20 32.53 2.34
CA GLU A 33 18.40 33.29 1.98
C GLU A 33 18.51 33.52 0.47
N THR A 34 18.07 32.56 -0.35
CA THR A 34 18.17 32.61 -1.82
C THR A 34 16.83 32.86 -2.51
N GLY A 35 15.72 32.76 -1.79
CA GLY A 35 14.36 32.83 -2.32
C GLY A 35 13.96 31.61 -3.17
N GLN A 36 14.78 30.56 -3.21
CA GLN A 36 14.51 29.37 -4.00
C GLN A 36 13.41 28.52 -3.35
N VAL A 37 12.50 27.98 -4.17
CA VAL A 37 11.50 27.01 -3.74
C VAL A 37 11.80 25.68 -4.42
N LEU A 38 11.92 24.62 -3.63
CA LEU A 38 12.03 23.25 -4.09
C LEU A 38 10.71 22.53 -3.79
N ALA A 39 10.22 21.74 -4.73
CA ALA A 39 9.09 20.84 -4.52
C ALA A 39 9.44 19.46 -5.04
N LYS A 40 9.03 18.43 -4.31
CA LYS A 40 9.19 17.02 -4.69
C LYS A 40 7.89 16.29 -4.44
N GLU A 41 7.53 15.44 -5.39
CA GLU A 41 6.40 14.53 -5.27
C GLU A 41 6.91 13.09 -5.18
N LEU A 42 6.21 12.29 -4.38
CA LEU A 42 6.42 10.86 -4.24
C LEU A 42 5.06 10.15 -4.30
N LEU A 43 4.94 9.17 -5.20
CA LEU A 43 3.78 8.30 -5.28
C LEU A 43 4.10 6.98 -4.56
N VAL A 44 3.37 6.67 -3.51
CA VAL A 44 3.51 5.44 -2.72
C VAL A 44 2.34 4.54 -3.02
N ARG A 45 2.58 3.36 -3.59
CA ARG A 45 1.52 2.38 -3.84
C ARG A 45 1.21 1.58 -2.58
N LEU A 46 -0.06 1.49 -2.24
CA LEU A 46 -0.59 0.62 -1.20
C LEU A 46 -0.62 -0.80 -1.75
N HIS A 47 -0.04 -1.74 -1.00
CA HIS A 47 -0.02 -3.14 -1.42
C HIS A 47 -1.37 -3.78 -1.12
N THR A 48 -2.06 -4.21 -2.17
CA THR A 48 -3.26 -5.06 -2.04
C THR A 48 -2.83 -6.43 -1.51
N PRO A 49 -3.44 -6.93 -0.41
CA PRO A 49 -3.09 -8.23 0.13
C PRO A 49 -3.34 -9.34 -0.90
N GLU A 50 -2.44 -10.33 -0.91
CA GLU A 50 -2.56 -11.48 -1.80
C GLU A 50 -3.57 -12.51 -1.26
N LEU A 51 -4.26 -13.18 -2.18
CA LEU A 51 -5.07 -14.36 -1.89
C LEU A 51 -4.30 -15.59 -2.38
N THR A 52 -3.86 -16.45 -1.47
CA THR A 52 -3.14 -17.67 -1.83
C THR A 52 -4.11 -18.81 -2.06
N LEU A 53 -4.05 -19.43 -3.24
CA LEU A 53 -4.79 -20.65 -3.56
C LEU A 53 -3.81 -21.82 -3.70
N THR A 54 -4.06 -22.90 -2.97
CA THR A 54 -3.23 -24.10 -3.00
C THR A 54 -4.08 -25.32 -3.31
N LEU A 55 -3.71 -26.06 -4.35
CA LEU A 55 -4.36 -27.34 -4.67
C LEU A 55 -3.94 -28.38 -3.65
N LEU A 56 -4.91 -29.05 -3.03
CA LEU A 56 -4.67 -30.11 -2.05
C LEU A 56 -4.55 -31.50 -2.69
N GLY A 57 -4.54 -31.56 -4.04
CA GLY A 57 -4.44 -32.80 -4.81
C GLY A 57 -4.16 -32.56 -6.30
N PRO A 58 -4.00 -33.63 -7.10
CA PRO A 58 -3.75 -33.52 -8.53
C PRO A 58 -4.97 -32.97 -9.29
N ALA A 59 -4.74 -32.01 -10.18
CA ALA A 59 -5.77 -31.46 -11.06
C ALA A 59 -6.00 -32.38 -12.27
N VAL A 60 -7.10 -33.15 -12.25
CA VAL A 60 -7.49 -34.07 -13.33
C VAL A 60 -8.78 -33.58 -13.97
N VAL A 61 -8.83 -33.57 -15.31
CA VAL A 61 -10.01 -33.11 -16.06
C VAL A 61 -11.25 -33.94 -15.70
N GLY A 62 -12.34 -33.26 -15.35
CA GLY A 62 -13.61 -33.88 -14.99
C GLY A 62 -13.68 -34.43 -13.56
N GLN A 63 -12.67 -34.18 -12.72
CA GLN A 63 -12.68 -34.55 -11.31
C GLN A 63 -12.62 -33.31 -10.41
N GLU A 64 -13.30 -33.39 -9.27
CA GLU A 64 -13.23 -32.35 -8.24
C GLU A 64 -11.87 -32.41 -7.54
N VAL A 65 -11.24 -31.24 -7.36
CA VAL A 65 -10.00 -31.10 -6.60
C VAL A 65 -10.21 -30.10 -5.45
N PRO A 66 -9.89 -30.47 -4.21
CA PRO A 66 -9.99 -29.54 -3.09
C PRO A 66 -8.94 -28.43 -3.22
N VAL A 67 -9.38 -27.19 -3.01
CA VAL A 67 -8.52 -25.99 -3.03
C VAL A 67 -8.56 -25.35 -1.66
N GLN A 68 -7.37 -25.14 -1.08
CA GLN A 68 -7.21 -24.30 0.09
C GLN A 68 -7.10 -22.84 -0.35
N VAL A 69 -7.89 -21.98 0.27
CA VAL A 69 -7.85 -20.53 0.07
C VAL A 69 -7.39 -19.88 1.37
N VAL A 70 -6.32 -19.10 1.32
CA VAL A 70 -5.75 -18.40 2.47
C VAL A 70 -5.69 -16.91 2.18
N PHE A 71 -6.29 -16.13 3.09
CA PHE A 71 -6.22 -14.68 3.12
C PHE A 71 -5.58 -14.23 4.43
N GLN A 72 -4.55 -13.40 4.34
CA GLN A 72 -3.91 -12.78 5.51
C GLN A 72 -4.35 -11.32 5.59
N ASN A 73 -5.10 -10.96 6.63
CA ASN A 73 -5.49 -9.57 6.87
C ASN A 73 -4.23 -8.72 7.10
N PRO A 74 -3.95 -7.72 6.25
CA PRO A 74 -2.77 -6.86 6.41
C PRO A 74 -2.94 -5.77 7.47
N LEU A 75 -4.16 -5.61 8.02
CA LEU A 75 -4.47 -4.56 8.99
C LEU A 75 -4.11 -4.98 10.42
N PRO A 76 -3.64 -4.05 11.26
CA PRO A 76 -3.25 -4.33 12.66
C PRO A 76 -4.46 -4.57 13.58
N GLU A 77 -5.67 -4.16 13.17
CA GLU A 77 -6.92 -4.36 13.92
C GLU A 77 -7.85 -5.32 13.15
N PRO A 78 -8.57 -6.22 13.86
CA PRO A 78 -9.43 -7.23 13.26
C PRO A 78 -10.73 -6.67 12.67
#